data_AF-A0A968TJV1-F1
#
_entry.id   AF-A0A968TJV1-F1
#
_cell.length_a   1.000
_cell.length_b   1.000
_cell.length_c   1.000
_cell.angle_alpha   90.00
_cell.angle_beta   90.00
_cell.angle_gamma   90.00
#
_symmetry.space_group_name_H-M   'P 1'
#
loop_
_entity.id
_entity.type
_entity.pdbx_description
1 polymer ?
#
loop_
_entity_poly.entity_id
_entity_poly.type
_entity_poly.pdbx_seq_one_letter_code
_entity_poly.pdbx_strand_id
1 'polypeptide(L)'
;MLLSWTNGNQERIEIEPKNAQPKGFQAVMFVMMILIGIPSFFIGGFLLVILGILCLFVIPNKIKRDQPISYVLTANKLYFYTYGKKEGWNIPWEDIEEISIISSHWSAPKSIGIKLKKYTNYQESLNHSTTGNLLKTLNKIFTNTAVMRIGRIKFKCDILIPYQQIDRPAKDFAYLLYSYL
;
A
#
# COMPACT_ATOMS: atom_id res chain seq x y z
N MET A 1 8.54 -12.70 15.67
CA MET A 1 9.84 -13.36 15.50
C MET A 1 10.61 -12.48 14.53
N LEU A 2 11.53 -11.65 15.03
CA LEU A 2 12.34 -10.75 14.20
C LEU A 2 13.46 -11.59 13.59
N LEU A 3 13.46 -11.78 12.27
CA LEU A 3 14.60 -12.34 11.55
C LEU A 3 15.54 -11.19 11.23
N SER A 4 16.49 -10.88 12.13
CA SER A 4 17.58 -9.96 11.80
C SER A 4 18.62 -10.71 10.97
N TRP A 5 18.68 -10.44 9.68
CA TRP A 5 19.74 -10.94 8.82
C TRP A 5 20.86 -9.90 8.79
N THR A 6 21.88 -10.10 9.63
CA THR A 6 23.06 -9.23 9.70
C THR A 6 24.09 -9.67 8.66
N ASN A 7 24.02 -9.09 7.47
CA ASN A 7 25.14 -9.10 6.52
C ASN A 7 25.74 -7.70 6.48
N GLY A 8 26.92 -7.54 7.08
CA GLY A 8 27.87 -6.43 6.91
C GLY A 8 27.31 -4.99 6.85
N ASN A 9 27.34 -4.29 7.99
CA ASN A 9 27.42 -2.83 8.13
C ASN A 9 26.23 -1.93 7.73
N GLN A 10 24.99 -2.43 7.73
CA GLN A 10 23.82 -1.54 7.88
C GLN A 10 22.78 -2.20 8.79
N GLU A 11 22.37 -1.51 9.85
CA GLU A 11 21.20 -1.90 10.65
C GLU A 11 19.98 -1.91 9.73
N ARG A 12 19.56 -3.12 9.33
CA ARG A 12 18.41 -3.37 8.47
C ARG A 12 17.35 -4.05 9.30
N ILE A 13 16.23 -3.39 9.52
CA ILE A 13 15.05 -3.97 10.17
C ILE A 13 14.01 -4.26 9.09
N GLU A 14 13.66 -5.52 8.94
CA GLU A 14 12.59 -5.96 8.03
C GLU A 14 11.32 -6.28 8.82
N ILE A 15 10.21 -5.74 8.35
CA ILE A 15 8.90 -5.84 9.00
C ILE A 15 7.93 -6.49 8.02
N GLU A 16 7.46 -7.67 8.37
CA GLU A 16 6.51 -8.43 7.56
C GLU A 16 5.05 -8.11 7.97
N PRO A 17 4.16 -7.76 7.02
CA PRO A 17 2.78 -7.44 7.27
C PRO A 17 2.04 -8.69 7.75
N LYS A 18 1.47 -8.64 8.96
CA LYS A 18 0.74 -9.78 9.53
C LYS A 18 -0.63 -10.02 8.91
N ASN A 19 -1.21 -9.05 8.18
CA ASN A 19 -2.64 -9.08 7.85
C ASN A 19 -3.01 -8.51 6.46
N ALA A 20 -2.17 -8.71 5.45
CA ALA A 20 -2.39 -8.15 4.12
C ALA A 20 -3.59 -8.75 3.33
N GLN A 21 -4.25 -9.81 3.80
CA GLN A 21 -5.34 -10.42 3.03
C GLN A 21 -6.72 -9.89 3.43
N PRO A 22 -7.42 -9.14 2.56
CA PRO A 22 -8.84 -8.81 2.77
C PRO A 22 -9.71 -10.05 2.47
N LYS A 23 -9.54 -11.14 3.24
CA LYS A 23 -10.32 -12.37 3.06
C LYS A 23 -11.83 -12.11 3.23
N GLY A 24 -12.20 -11.22 4.14
CA GLY A 24 -13.60 -10.88 4.41
C GLY A 24 -14.29 -10.15 3.26
N PHE A 25 -13.64 -9.16 2.63
CA PHE A 25 -14.25 -8.40 1.54
C PHE A 25 -14.50 -9.26 0.29
N GLN A 26 -13.53 -10.11 -0.08
CA GLN A 26 -13.70 -11.02 -1.21
C GLN A 26 -14.84 -12.02 -0.97
N ALA A 27 -14.97 -12.54 0.25
CA ALA A 27 -16.05 -13.46 0.62
C ALA A 27 -17.43 -12.78 0.55
N VAL A 28 -17.56 -11.56 1.07
CA VAL A 28 -18.82 -10.79 1.02
C VAL A 28 -19.24 -10.49 -0.42
N MET A 29 -18.31 -10.04 -1.26
CA MET A 29 -18.59 -9.77 -2.67
C MET A 29 -18.96 -11.04 -3.44
N PHE A 30 -18.34 -12.19 -3.12
CA PHE A 30 -18.67 -13.48 -3.71
C PHE A 30 -20.08 -13.93 -3.34
N VAL A 31 -20.46 -13.80 -2.06
CA VAL A 31 -21.82 -14.12 -1.59
C VAL A 31 -22.86 -13.22 -2.25
N MET A 32 -22.61 -11.91 -2.35
CA MET A 32 -23.50 -10.97 -3.05
C MET A 32 -23.68 -11.31 -4.52
N MET A 33 -22.61 -11.75 -5.21
CA MET A 33 -22.70 -12.21 -6.59
C MET A 33 -23.55 -13.47 -6.75
N ILE A 34 -23.48 -14.43 -5.82
CA ILE A 34 -24.33 -15.62 -5.87
C ILE A 34 -25.79 -15.24 -5.63
N LEU A 35 -26.05 -14.42 -4.62
CA LEU A 35 -27.41 -14.05 -4.21
C LEU A 35 -28.12 -13.15 -5.23
N ILE A 36 -27.41 -12.22 -5.88
CA ILE A 36 -28.00 -11.24 -6.82
C ILE A 36 -27.75 -11.66 -8.28
N GLY A 37 -26.56 -12.19 -8.57
CA GLY A 37 -26.15 -12.54 -9.93
C GLY A 37 -26.91 -13.72 -10.50
N ILE A 38 -27.13 -14.80 -9.73
CA ILE A 38 -27.83 -16.00 -10.21
C ILE A 38 -29.30 -15.71 -10.57
N PRO A 39 -30.09 -15.00 -9.74
CA PRO A 39 -31.46 -14.62 -10.12
C PRO A 39 -31.50 -13.69 -11.33
N SER A 40 -30.55 -12.75 -11.43
CA SER A 40 -30.50 -11.77 -12.53
C SER A 40 -30.11 -12.37 -13.88
N PHE A 41 -29.51 -13.56 -13.89
CA PHE A 41 -29.04 -14.22 -15.12
C PHE A 41 -30.17 -14.49 -16.11
N PHE A 42 -31.37 -14.79 -15.62
CA PHE A 42 -32.56 -15.06 -16.45
C PHE A 42 -33.18 -13.82 -17.09
N ILE A 43 -32.77 -12.61 -16.68
CA ILE A 43 -33.30 -11.32 -17.17
C ILE A 43 -32.20 -10.52 -17.91
N GLY A 44 -31.17 -11.20 -18.42
CA GLY A 44 -30.07 -10.54 -19.15
C GLY A 44 -28.89 -10.07 -18.28
N GLY A 45 -28.76 -10.59 -17.05
CA GLY A 45 -27.68 -10.28 -16.10
C GLY A 45 -26.27 -10.75 -16.49
N PHE A 46 -26.02 -11.12 -17.75
CA PHE A 46 -24.71 -11.58 -18.23
C PHE A 46 -23.60 -10.54 -18.00
N LEU A 47 -23.91 -9.25 -18.19
CA LEU A 47 -23.00 -8.14 -17.89
C LEU A 47 -22.62 -8.06 -16.40
N LEU A 48 -23.55 -8.36 -15.49
CA LEU A 48 -23.28 -8.38 -14.05
C LEU A 48 -22.36 -9.53 -13.65
N VAL A 49 -22.49 -10.68 -14.31
CA VAL A 49 -21.58 -11.82 -14.11
C VAL A 49 -20.17 -11.48 -14.57
N ILE A 50 -20.00 -10.88 -15.75
CA ILE A 50 -18.68 -10.44 -16.26
C ILE A 50 -18.06 -9.40 -15.33
N LEU A 51 -18.83 -8.36 -14.96
CA LEU A 51 -18.36 -7.31 -14.05
C LEU A 51 -17.97 -7.90 -12.69
N GLY A 52 -18.75 -8.88 -12.23
CA GLY A 52 -18.48 -9.62 -11.02
C GLY A 52 -17.18 -10.42 -11.06
N ILE A 53 -16.92 -11.15 -12.14
CA ILE A 53 -15.65 -11.88 -12.34
C ILE A 53 -14.45 -10.92 -12.34
N LEU A 54 -14.57 -9.77 -13.01
CA LEU A 54 -13.54 -8.73 -12.99
C LEU A 54 -13.28 -8.21 -11.57
N CYS A 55 -14.33 -7.91 -10.81
CA CYS A 55 -14.25 -7.41 -9.44
C CYS A 55 -13.72 -8.44 -8.43
N LEU A 56 -14.00 -9.73 -8.61
CA LEU A 56 -13.58 -10.78 -7.67
C LEU A 56 -12.19 -11.35 -7.94
N PHE A 57 -11.82 -11.50 -9.21
CA PHE A 57 -10.61 -12.22 -9.59
C PHE A 57 -9.54 -11.31 -10.18
N VAL A 58 -9.90 -10.42 -11.11
CA VAL A 58 -8.91 -9.61 -11.83
C VAL A 58 -8.40 -8.46 -10.96
N ILE A 59 -9.31 -7.64 -10.42
CA ILE A 59 -8.96 -6.48 -9.61
C ILE A 59 -8.19 -6.90 -8.34
N PRO A 60 -8.65 -7.89 -7.55
CA PRO A 60 -7.96 -8.24 -6.31
C PRO A 60 -6.62 -8.92 -6.55
N ASN A 61 -6.48 -9.74 -7.59
CA ASN A 61 -5.17 -10.34 -7.92
C ASN A 61 -4.16 -9.27 -8.34
N LYS A 62 -4.60 -8.23 -9.06
CA LYS A 62 -3.74 -7.10 -9.39
C LYS A 62 -3.33 -6.34 -8.13
N ILE A 63 -4.29 -6.03 -7.25
CA ILE A 63 -4.02 -5.35 -5.97
C ILE A 63 -3.06 -6.17 -5.10
N LYS A 64 -3.26 -7.48 -4.97
CA LYS A 64 -2.39 -8.38 -4.18
C LYS A 64 -0.93 -8.36 -4.63
N ARG A 65 -0.68 -8.21 -5.94
CA ARG A 65 0.70 -8.16 -6.47
C ARG A 65 1.41 -6.85 -6.11
N ASP A 66 0.66 -5.77 -6.02
CA ASP A 66 1.19 -4.42 -5.77
C ASP A 66 1.22 -4.06 -4.27
N GLN A 67 0.76 -4.95 -3.38
CA GLN A 67 0.81 -4.73 -1.94
C GLN A 67 2.20 -4.97 -1.35
N PRO A 68 2.58 -4.20 -0.31
CA PRO A 68 3.82 -4.42 0.42
C PRO A 68 3.78 -5.78 1.12
N ILE A 69 4.89 -6.50 1.00
CA ILE A 69 5.20 -7.77 1.69
C ILE A 69 6.21 -7.56 2.80
N SER A 70 7.02 -6.51 2.75
CA SER A 70 7.81 -6.14 3.90
C SER A 70 8.21 -4.69 3.82
N TYR A 71 8.19 -3.99 4.95
CA TYR A 71 8.85 -2.69 5.10
C TYR A 71 10.27 -2.92 5.58
N VAL A 72 11.21 -2.23 4.95
CA VAL A 72 12.62 -2.27 5.32
C VAL A 72 13.05 -0.88 5.76
N LEU A 73 13.50 -0.81 7.01
CA LEU A 73 14.13 0.35 7.61
C LEU A 73 15.64 0.14 7.52
N THR A 74 16.32 1.05 6.86
CA THR A 74 17.78 1.12 6.81
C THR A 74 18.21 2.44 7.44
N ALA A 75 19.47 2.58 7.85
CA ALA A 75 20.01 3.83 8.40
C ALA A 75 19.68 5.10 7.58
N ASN A 76 19.55 4.99 6.26
CA ASN A 76 19.40 6.15 5.38
C ASN A 76 18.01 6.29 4.74
N LYS A 77 17.22 5.21 4.67
CA LYS A 77 15.96 5.19 3.91
C LYS A 77 14.94 4.19 4.45
N LEU A 78 13.68 4.49 4.17
CA LEU A 78 12.52 3.62 4.31
C LEU A 78 12.05 3.17 2.92
N TYR A 79 11.85 1.87 2.74
CA TYR A 79 11.28 1.33 1.50
C TYR A 79 10.51 0.02 1.79
N PHE A 80 9.88 -0.56 0.78
CA PHE A 80 9.18 -1.83 0.94
C PHE A 80 9.37 -2.76 -0.27
N TYR A 81 9.20 -4.08 -0.08
CA TYR A 81 9.18 -5.07 -1.15
C TYR A 81 7.75 -5.48 -1.52
N THR A 82 7.51 -5.72 -2.80
CA THR A 82 6.24 -6.29 -3.34
C THR A 82 6.34 -7.81 -3.57
N TYR A 83 5.23 -8.45 -3.96
CA TYR A 83 5.16 -9.89 -4.27
C TYR A 83 6.14 -10.37 -5.34
N GLY A 84 6.63 -9.47 -6.18
CA GLY A 84 7.69 -9.79 -7.16
C GLY A 84 9.12 -9.68 -6.62
N LYS A 85 9.35 -9.51 -5.30
CA LYS A 85 10.64 -9.06 -4.72
C LYS A 85 11.17 -7.76 -5.35
N LYS A 86 10.27 -6.97 -5.93
CA LYS A 86 10.61 -5.66 -6.49
C LYS A 86 10.48 -4.63 -5.39
N GLU A 87 11.47 -3.76 -5.29
CA GLU A 87 11.38 -2.56 -4.46
C GLU A 87 10.20 -1.72 -4.95
N GLY A 88 9.34 -1.34 -4.01
CA GLY A 88 8.25 -0.41 -4.23
C GLY A 88 8.79 1.02 -4.30
N TRP A 89 8.19 1.92 -3.53
CA TRP A 89 8.78 3.24 -3.33
C TRP A 89 9.92 3.18 -2.30
N ASN A 90 10.83 4.15 -2.40
CA ASN A 90 11.89 4.40 -1.42
C ASN A 90 11.88 5.88 -1.01
N ILE A 91 12.20 6.15 0.25
CA ILE A 91 12.17 7.48 0.84
C ILE A 91 13.36 7.64 1.79
N PRO A 92 14.29 8.56 1.51
CA PRO A 92 15.32 8.96 2.46
C PRO A 92 14.70 9.57 3.73
N TRP A 93 15.29 9.32 4.90
CA TRP A 93 14.78 9.90 6.15
C TRP A 93 14.79 11.44 6.15
N GLU A 94 15.78 12.04 5.48
CA GLU A 94 15.89 13.49 5.32
C GLU A 94 14.67 14.15 4.64
N ASP A 95 13.97 13.40 3.78
CA ASP A 95 12.81 13.87 3.02
C ASP A 95 11.51 13.79 3.82
N ILE A 96 11.51 13.14 4.98
CA ILE A 96 10.34 13.03 5.85
C ILE A 96 10.25 14.30 6.71
N GLU A 97 9.09 14.95 6.66
CA GLU A 97 8.76 16.13 7.45
C GLU A 97 8.14 15.73 8.79
N GLU A 98 7.14 14.86 8.72
CA GLU A 98 6.31 14.52 9.85
C GLU A 98 5.78 13.09 9.69
N ILE A 99 5.76 12.34 10.78
CA ILE A 99 5.05 11.09 10.89
C ILE A 99 3.82 11.37 11.76
N SER A 100 2.65 10.88 11.38
CA SER A 100 1.41 11.09 12.10
C SER A 100 0.65 9.78 12.24
N ILE A 101 -0.09 9.63 13.33
CA ILE A 101 -0.99 8.48 13.51
C ILE A 101 -2.38 8.91 13.06
N ILE A 102 -2.85 8.33 11.96
CA ILE A 102 -4.15 8.65 11.39
C ILE A 102 -5.18 7.68 11.97
N SER A 103 -6.07 8.22 12.78
CA SER A 103 -7.28 7.53 13.21
C SER A 103 -8.48 8.09 12.44
N SER A 104 -9.04 7.31 11.51
CA SER A 104 -10.41 7.59 11.07
C SER A 104 -11.39 6.82 11.96
N HIS A 105 -12.54 7.43 12.23
CA HIS A 105 -13.61 6.87 13.05
C HIS A 105 -14.18 5.54 12.53
N TRP A 106 -13.96 5.22 11.24
CA TRP A 106 -14.35 3.95 10.63
C TRP A 106 -13.17 3.00 10.35
N SER A 107 -11.93 3.42 10.60
CA SER A 107 -10.72 2.61 10.36
C SER A 107 -10.04 2.26 11.69
N ALA A 108 -10.75 1.53 12.54
CA ALA A 108 -10.07 0.78 13.57
C ALA A 108 -9.47 -0.47 12.91
N PRO A 109 -8.18 -0.76 13.10
CA PRO A 109 -7.12 -0.01 13.81
C PRO A 109 -6.40 1.10 13.00
N LYS A 110 -5.69 1.97 13.75
CA LYS A 110 -5.08 3.22 13.28
C LYS A 110 -4.01 2.99 12.21
N SER A 111 -3.93 3.88 11.23
CA SER A 111 -2.93 3.88 10.15
C SER A 111 -1.83 4.91 10.45
N ILE A 112 -0.76 4.89 9.65
CA ILE A 112 0.37 5.82 9.79
C ILE A 112 0.43 6.70 8.54
N GLY A 113 0.48 8.00 8.76
CA GLY A 113 0.69 9.01 7.73
C GLY A 113 2.14 9.47 7.74
N ILE A 114 2.75 9.56 6.58
CA ILE A 114 4.06 10.18 6.39
C ILE A 114 3.86 11.41 5.49
N LYS A 115 4.36 12.55 5.95
CA LYS A 115 4.38 13.80 5.20
C LYS A 115 5.80 14.07 4.71
N LEU A 116 5.94 14.45 3.45
CA LEU A 116 7.24 14.65 2.81
C LEU A 116 7.57 16.14 2.64
N LYS A 117 8.83 16.51 2.92
CA LYS A 117 9.40 17.82 2.63
C LYS A 117 9.63 18.00 1.14
N LYS A 118 10.24 16.99 0.51
CA LYS A 118 10.63 16.95 -0.91
C LYS A 118 10.05 15.71 -1.58
N TYR A 119 9.73 15.87 -2.86
CA TYR A 119 9.05 14.85 -3.64
C TYR A 119 9.91 14.20 -4.71
N THR A 120 11.07 14.78 -5.03
CA THR A 120 11.90 14.36 -6.16
C THR A 120 12.31 12.90 -6.00
N ASN A 121 12.90 12.55 -4.86
CA ASN A 121 13.38 11.19 -4.59
C ASN A 121 12.23 10.18 -4.54
N TYR A 122 11.10 10.55 -3.92
CA TYR A 122 9.91 9.71 -3.88
C TYR A 122 9.33 9.45 -5.27
N GLN A 123 9.21 10.48 -6.11
CA GLN A 123 8.70 10.35 -7.49
C GLN A 123 9.65 9.52 -8.37
N GLU A 124 10.95 9.73 -8.25
CA GLU A 124 11.98 8.95 -8.94
C GLU A 124 11.90 7.47 -8.56
N SER A 125 11.72 7.16 -7.27
CA SER A 125 11.53 5.77 -6.80
C SER A 125 10.31 5.09 -7.42
N LEU A 126 9.22 5.83 -7.61
CA LEU A 126 8.00 5.31 -8.25
C LEU A 126 8.19 5.08 -9.76
N ASN A 127 9.05 5.88 -10.40
CA ASN A 127 9.30 5.84 -11.84
C ASN A 127 10.22 4.69 -12.26
N HIS A 128 11.17 4.31 -11.41
CA HIS A 128 12.12 3.21 -11.66
C HIS A 128 11.47 1.85 -11.94
N SER A 129 10.20 1.66 -11.57
CA SER A 129 9.45 0.42 -11.78
C SER A 129 8.85 0.25 -13.20
N THR A 130 8.98 1.23 -14.11
CA THR A 130 8.17 1.25 -15.36
C THR A 130 9.01 1.54 -16.62
N THR A 131 9.93 0.64 -16.95
CA THR A 131 10.63 0.67 -18.24
C THR A 131 9.72 0.11 -19.33
N GLY A 132 9.20 0.97 -20.23
CA GLY A 132 8.70 0.48 -21.53
C GLY A 132 7.48 1.16 -22.16
N ASN A 133 6.84 2.16 -21.55
CA ASN A 133 5.76 2.88 -22.26
C ASN A 133 5.48 4.27 -21.66
N LEU A 134 5.78 5.34 -22.42
CA LEU A 134 5.63 6.75 -21.99
C LEU A 134 4.22 7.06 -21.46
N LEU A 135 3.18 6.55 -22.12
CA LEU A 135 1.79 6.72 -21.68
C LEU A 135 1.50 6.07 -20.33
N LYS A 136 2.10 4.90 -20.05
CA LYS A 136 1.95 4.24 -18.75
C LYS A 136 2.69 5.02 -17.66
N THR A 137 3.87 5.55 -17.97
CA THR A 137 4.64 6.38 -17.05
C THR A 137 3.90 7.67 -16.71
N LEU A 138 3.38 8.38 -17.72
CA LEU A 138 2.59 9.59 -17.53
C LEU A 138 1.33 9.32 -16.70
N ASN A 139 0.54 8.30 -17.06
CA ASN A 139 -0.67 7.95 -16.31
C ASN A 139 -0.34 7.59 -14.84
N LYS A 140 0.77 6.88 -14.60
CA LYS A 140 1.25 6.57 -13.25
C LYS A 140 1.64 7.82 -12.47
N ILE A 141 2.35 8.77 -13.09
CA ILE A 141 2.75 10.05 -12.47
C ILE A 141 1.50 10.87 -12.10
N PHE A 142 0.56 11.03 -13.02
CA PHE A 142 -0.69 11.74 -12.77
C PHE A 142 -1.51 11.08 -11.65
N THR A 143 -1.65 9.76 -11.70
CA THR A 143 -2.40 9.00 -10.67
C THR A 143 -1.73 9.12 -9.30
N ASN A 144 -0.41 8.98 -9.22
CA ASN A 144 0.34 9.13 -7.96
C ASN A 144 0.22 10.55 -7.40
N THR A 145 0.33 11.56 -8.25
CA THR A 145 0.18 12.97 -7.84
C THR A 145 -1.24 13.25 -7.33
N ALA A 146 -2.26 12.71 -8.00
CA ALA A 146 -3.65 12.84 -7.59
C ALA A 146 -3.91 12.14 -6.25
N VAL A 147 -3.40 10.91 -6.06
CA VAL A 147 -3.53 10.15 -4.81
C VAL A 147 -2.84 10.88 -3.65
N MET A 148 -1.63 11.41 -3.86
CA MET A 148 -0.93 12.22 -2.86
C MET A 148 -1.72 13.48 -2.50
N ARG A 149 -2.27 14.19 -3.49
CA ARG A 149 -3.10 15.38 -3.27
C ARG A 149 -4.35 15.07 -2.44
N ILE A 150 -5.02 13.95 -2.74
CA ILE A 150 -6.16 13.48 -1.95
C ILE A 150 -5.73 13.13 -0.52
N GLY A 151 -4.58 12.45 -0.37
CA GLY A 151 -3.97 12.15 0.93
C GLY A 151 -3.77 13.40 1.78
N ARG A 152 -3.19 14.45 1.19
CA ARG A 152 -2.98 15.74 1.86
C ARG A 152 -4.29 16.40 2.28
N ILE A 153 -5.28 16.42 1.41
CA ILE A 153 -6.57 17.07 1.71
C ILE A 153 -7.33 16.32 2.79
N LYS A 154 -7.41 15.00 2.71
CA LYS A 154 -8.24 14.18 3.61
C LYS A 154 -7.54 13.79 4.90
N PHE A 155 -6.25 13.51 4.84
CA PHE A 155 -5.49 12.88 5.93
C PHE A 155 -4.26 13.69 6.34
N LYS A 156 -3.99 14.83 5.69
CA LYS A 156 -2.81 15.67 5.92
C LYS A 156 -1.47 14.93 5.80
N CYS A 157 -1.43 13.85 5.01
CA CYS A 157 -0.24 13.05 4.75
C CYS A 157 -0.03 12.82 3.25
N ASP A 158 1.22 12.57 2.85
CA ASP A 158 1.57 12.23 1.46
C ASP A 158 1.49 10.72 1.21
N ILE A 159 1.85 9.94 2.22
CA ILE A 159 1.87 8.48 2.16
C ILE A 159 1.10 7.93 3.35
N LEU A 160 0.22 6.97 3.07
CA LEU A 160 -0.56 6.28 4.07
C LEU A 160 -0.09 4.82 4.15
N ILE A 161 0.42 4.41 5.30
CA ILE A 161 0.71 3.02 5.64
C ILE A 161 -0.49 2.50 6.45
N PRO A 162 -1.39 1.71 5.83
CA PRO A 162 -2.51 1.11 6.54
C PRO A 162 -2.04 0.07 7.55
N TYR A 163 -2.78 -0.06 8.65
CA TYR A 163 -2.43 -0.96 9.76
C TYR A 163 -2.22 -2.43 9.33
N GLN A 164 -2.90 -2.88 8.27
CA GLN A 164 -2.82 -4.27 7.80
C GLN A 164 -1.42 -4.61 7.31
N GLN A 165 -0.63 -3.58 6.98
CA GLN A 165 0.70 -3.71 6.41
C GLN A 165 1.81 -3.62 7.46
N ILE A 166 1.47 -3.49 8.75
CA ILE A 166 2.43 -3.46 9.86
C ILE A 166 2.22 -4.66 10.79
N ASP A 167 3.30 -5.12 11.43
CA ASP A 167 3.33 -6.30 12.31
C ASP A 167 2.99 -6.02 13.78
N ARG A 168 2.80 -4.74 14.11
CA ARG A 168 2.68 -4.19 15.46
C ARG A 168 1.67 -3.02 15.50
N PRO A 169 1.25 -2.57 16.69
CA PRO A 169 0.38 -1.40 16.82
C PRO A 169 0.98 -0.17 16.14
N ALA A 170 0.15 0.64 15.49
CA ALA A 170 0.60 1.82 14.76
C ALA A 170 1.40 2.83 15.62
N LYS A 171 1.11 2.89 16.92
CA LYS A 171 1.85 3.73 17.87
C LYS A 171 3.30 3.26 17.99
N ASP A 172 3.52 1.95 18.17
CA ASP A 172 4.85 1.37 18.34
C ASP A 172 5.66 1.44 17.04
N PHE A 173 5.00 1.27 15.89
CA PHE A 173 5.65 1.47 14.60
C PHE A 173 5.99 2.93 14.35
N ALA A 174 5.13 3.88 14.72
CA ALA A 174 5.44 5.31 14.62
C ALA A 174 6.66 5.66 15.48
N TYR A 175 6.74 5.19 16.73
CA TYR A 175 7.93 5.37 17.57
C TYR A 175 9.20 4.77 16.95
N LEU A 176 9.09 3.59 16.35
CA LEU A 176 10.20 3.01 15.60
C LEU A 176 10.63 3.90 14.44
N LEU A 177 9.70 4.45 13.65
CA LEU A 177 10.07 5.36 12.58
C LEU A 177 10.71 6.67 13.10
N TYR A 178 10.22 7.20 14.22
CA TYR A 178 10.78 8.41 14.83
C TYR A 178 12.22 8.22 15.32
N SER A 179 12.67 7.00 15.64
CA SER A 179 14.07 6.78 16.02
C SER A 179 15.06 6.89 14.85
N TYR A 180 14.56 7.00 13.61
CA TYR A 180 15.36 7.19 12.39
C TYR A 180 15.28 8.62 11.81
N LEU A 181 14.48 9.52 12.41
CA LEU A 181 14.41 10.94 12.06
C LEU A 181 15.40 11.76 12.89
#